data_AF-A0A1A0JQZ1-F1
#
_entry.id   AF-A0A1A0JQZ1-F1
#
_cell.length_a   1.000
_cell.length_b   1.000
_cell.length_c   1.000
_cell.angle_alpha   90.00
_cell.angle_beta   90.00
_cell.angle_gamma   90.00
#
_symmetry.space_group_name_H-M   'P 1'
#
loop_
_entity.id
_entity.type
_entity.pdbx_description
1 polymer ?
#
loop_
_entity_poly.entity_id
_entity_poly.type
_entity_poly.pdbx_seq_one_letter_code
_entity_poly.pdbx_strand_id
1 'polypeptide(L)'
;MALALDPPVVASATDTGLILDIVSITIADPLGRGEPHLRLRDGTTIALPVPLRDWAMTMLVTHHHRAGDEVPIFPCRIEFGVRDGHMYARPLSPAENHDAQ
;
A
#
# COMPACT_ATOMS: atom_id res chain seq x y z
N MET A 1 -4.42 -18.20 -4.19
CA MET A 1 -3.30 -17.74 -5.04
C MET A 1 -3.01 -16.32 -4.63
N ALA A 2 -1.83 -16.02 -4.09
CA ALA A 2 -1.43 -14.63 -3.82
C ALA A 2 -0.84 -14.08 -5.11
N LEU A 3 -1.36 -12.94 -5.57
CA LEU A 3 -0.76 -12.24 -6.71
C LEU A 3 0.45 -11.45 -6.20
N ALA A 4 1.55 -11.45 -6.94
CA ALA A 4 2.69 -10.58 -6.61
C ALA A 4 2.40 -9.15 -7.08
N LEU A 5 2.79 -8.15 -6.27
CA LEU A 5 2.76 -6.76 -6.70
C LEU A 5 3.84 -6.55 -7.77
N ASP A 6 3.42 -6.24 -9.00
CA ASP A 6 4.31 -5.93 -10.12
C ASP A 6 4.03 -4.50 -10.62
N PRO A 7 4.59 -3.47 -9.95
CA PRO A 7 4.40 -2.10 -10.38
C PRO A 7 5.18 -1.84 -11.68
N PRO A 8 4.70 -0.94 -12.55
CA PRO A 8 5.36 -0.64 -13.81
C PRO A 8 6.80 -0.15 -13.57
N VAL A 9 7.77 -0.76 -14.27
CA VAL A 9 9.21 -0.49 -14.17
C VAL A 9 9.62 0.85 -14.81
N VAL A 10 8.69 1.56 -15.45
CA VAL A 10 9.00 2.83 -16.12
C VAL A 10 9.28 3.89 -15.06
N ALA A 11 10.56 4.18 -14.85
CA ALA A 11 11.04 5.36 -14.15
C ALA A 11 10.65 6.61 -14.96
N SER A 12 9.38 7.01 -14.87
CA SER A 12 8.90 8.27 -15.45
C SER A 12 9.21 9.41 -14.48
N ALA A 13 9.53 10.59 -15.02
CA ALA A 13 9.66 11.83 -14.24
C ALA A 13 8.32 12.30 -13.65
N THR A 14 7.23 11.64 -14.03
CA THR A 14 5.86 11.83 -13.52
C THR A 14 5.48 10.64 -12.65
N ASP A 15 4.72 10.89 -11.58
CA ASP A 15 4.12 9.84 -10.76
C ASP A 15 3.27 8.90 -11.65
N THR A 16 3.84 7.76 -12.01
CA THR A 16 3.24 6.71 -12.87
C THR A 16 3.12 5.40 -12.09
N GLY A 17 3.02 5.50 -10.77
CA GLY A 17 2.85 4.33 -9.92
C GLY A 17 1.50 3.67 -10.16
N LEU A 18 1.43 2.37 -9.89
CA LEU A 18 0.20 1.61 -9.83
C LEU A 18 -0.59 2.04 -8.59
N ILE A 19 -1.71 2.74 -8.80
CA ILE A 19 -2.63 3.11 -7.73
C ILE A 19 -3.58 1.95 -7.46
N LEU A 20 -3.61 1.49 -6.21
CA LEU A 20 -4.49 0.41 -5.76
C LEU A 20 -5.40 0.89 -4.64
N ASP A 21 -6.69 0.53 -4.73
CA ASP A 21 -7.66 0.72 -3.65
C ASP A 21 -7.54 -0.41 -2.62
N ILE A 22 -6.93 -0.11 -1.49
CA ILE A 22 -6.64 -1.07 -0.41
C ILE A 22 -7.70 -0.94 0.68
N VAL A 23 -8.24 -2.09 1.12
CA VAL A 23 -9.22 -2.18 2.22
C VAL A 23 -8.59 -2.66 3.53
N SER A 24 -7.48 -3.40 3.47
CA SER A 24 -6.71 -3.76 4.67
C SER A 24 -5.31 -4.23 4.32
N ILE A 25 -4.42 -4.14 5.31
CA ILE A 25 -3.10 -4.78 5.31
C ILE A 25 -3.12 -5.84 6.39
N THR A 26 -2.63 -7.04 6.07
CA THR A 26 -2.58 -8.18 7.00
C THR A 26 -1.21 -8.81 6.99
N ILE A 27 -0.76 -9.35 8.11
CA ILE A 27 0.44 -10.20 8.17
C ILE A 27 -0.04 -11.58 8.56
N ALA A 28 0.24 -12.57 7.72
CA ALA A 28 -0.21 -13.94 7.94
C ALA A 28 0.36 -14.56 9.22
N ASP A 29 1.52 -14.07 9.68
CA ASP A 29 2.18 -14.51 10.89
C ASP A 29 1.92 -13.55 12.07
N PRO A 30 1.38 -14.05 13.19
CA PRO A 30 1.05 -13.22 14.36
C PRO A 30 2.29 -12.69 15.10
N LEU A 31 3.49 -13.19 14.81
CA LEU A 31 4.75 -12.69 15.38
C LEU A 31 5.38 -11.58 14.52
N GLY A 32 4.68 -11.11 13.46
CA GLY A 32 5.19 -10.08 12.55
C GLY A 32 6.32 -10.56 11.63
N ARG A 33 6.54 -11.87 11.54
CA ARG A 33 7.60 -12.46 10.70
C ARG A 33 7.12 -12.86 9.31
N GLY A 34 5.82 -12.76 9.08
CA GLY A 34 5.17 -13.14 7.83
C GLY A 34 5.27 -12.06 6.77
N GLU A 35 5.02 -12.45 5.53
CA GLU A 35 4.91 -11.52 4.42
C GLU A 35 3.62 -10.70 4.58
N PRO A 36 3.70 -9.36 4.50
CA PRO A 36 2.51 -8.55 4.54
C PRO A 36 1.72 -8.74 3.24
N HIS A 37 0.41 -8.83 3.38
CA HIS A 37 -0.54 -9.01 2.30
C HIS A 37 -1.51 -7.83 2.28
N LEU A 38 -1.69 -7.26 1.10
CA LEU A 38 -2.68 -6.24 0.81
C LEU A 38 -3.98 -6.91 0.42
N ARG A 39 -5.09 -6.47 1.00
CA ARG A 39 -6.41 -6.80 0.50
C ARG A 39 -6.95 -5.60 -0.27
N LEU A 40 -7.27 -5.83 -1.52
CA LEU A 40 -7.88 -4.86 -2.42
C LEU A 40 -9.40 -4.85 -2.27
N ARG A 41 -10.03 -3.76 -2.74
CA ARG A 41 -11.48 -3.57 -2.67
C ARG A 41 -12.29 -4.60 -3.45
N ASP A 42 -11.74 -5.11 -4.55
CA ASP A 42 -12.31 -6.19 -5.36
C ASP A 42 -12.21 -7.57 -4.68
N GLY A 43 -11.57 -7.65 -3.51
CA GLY A 43 -11.34 -8.88 -2.76
C GLY A 43 -10.02 -9.58 -3.10
N THR A 44 -9.24 -9.05 -4.05
CA THR A 44 -7.94 -9.59 -4.42
C THR A 44 -6.95 -9.42 -3.28
N THR A 45 -6.13 -10.45 -3.04
CA THR A 45 -5.05 -10.40 -2.05
C THR A 45 -3.70 -10.43 -2.75
N ILE A 46 -2.89 -9.41 -2.50
CA ILE A 46 -1.57 -9.22 -3.12
C ILE A 46 -0.50 -9.36 -2.04
N ALA A 47 0.51 -10.19 -2.29
CA ALA A 47 1.68 -10.26 -1.42
C ALA A 47 2.59 -9.05 -1.66
N LEU A 48 2.92 -8.31 -0.60
CA LEU A 48 3.87 -7.21 -0.68
C LEU A 48 5.29 -7.76 -0.85
N PRO A 49 6.06 -7.21 -1.79
CA PRO A 49 7.46 -7.56 -1.96
C PRO A 49 8.28 -7.04 -0.77
N VAL A 50 9.39 -7.74 -0.48
CA VAL A 50 10.29 -7.48 0.66
C VAL A 50 10.64 -5.98 0.84
N PRO A 51 10.96 -5.20 -0.21
CA PRO A 51 11.32 -3.78 -0.04
C PRO A 51 10.21 -2.91 0.59
N LEU A 52 8.94 -3.32 0.46
CA LEU A 52 7.80 -2.60 1.01
C LEU A 52 7.35 -3.12 2.38
N ARG A 53 8.06 -4.11 2.95
CA ARG A 53 7.73 -4.70 4.25
C ARG A 53 7.81 -3.67 5.38
N ASP A 54 8.88 -2.87 5.43
CA ASP A 54 9.04 -1.83 6.44
C ASP A 54 7.96 -0.75 6.36
N TRP A 55 7.57 -0.38 5.13
CA TRP A 55 6.43 0.53 4.92
C TRP A 55 5.12 -0.07 5.45
N ALA A 56 4.83 -1.33 5.12
CA ALA A 56 3.61 -2.01 5.57
C ALA A 56 3.55 -2.14 7.10
N MET A 57 4.69 -2.44 7.73
CA MET A 57 4.81 -2.46 9.20
C MET A 57 4.55 -1.07 9.81
N THR A 58 5.13 -0.03 9.23
CA THR A 58 4.94 1.36 9.67
C THR A 58 3.47 1.76 9.59
N MET A 59 2.79 1.41 8.50
CA MET A 59 1.35 1.59 8.36
C MET A 59 0.61 0.86 9.49
N LEU A 60 0.85 -0.45 9.66
CA LEU A 60 0.19 -1.26 10.69
C LEU A 60 0.38 -0.70 12.11
N VAL A 61 1.60 -0.29 12.47
CA VAL A 61 1.87 0.36 13.77
C VAL A 61 1.10 1.67 13.90
N THR A 62 1.07 2.48 12.85
CA THR A 62 0.31 3.75 12.80
C THR A 62 -1.21 3.50 12.97
N HIS A 63 -1.75 2.42 12.39
CA HIS A 63 -3.15 2.02 12.58
C HIS A 63 -3.45 1.61 14.02
N HIS A 64 -2.59 0.76 14.62
CA HIS A 64 -2.78 0.32 16.00
C HIS A 64 -2.77 1.49 17.00
N HIS A 65 -2.01 2.54 16.71
CA HIS A 65 -1.95 3.75 17.56
C HIS A 65 -3.18 4.66 17.39
N ARG A 66 -3.87 4.61 16.25
CA ARG A 66 -5.00 5.50 15.90
C ARG A 66 -6.39 4.90 16.09
N ALA A 67 -6.51 3.64 16.50
CA ALA A 67 -7.80 2.95 16.71
C ALA A 67 -8.72 3.58 17.78
N GLY A 68 -8.31 4.69 18.41
CA GLY A 68 -9.08 5.44 19.41
C GLY A 68 -9.99 6.53 18.86
N ASP A 69 -9.58 7.37 17.89
CA ASP A 69 -10.31 8.64 17.66
C ASP A 69 -10.18 9.31 16.28
N GLU A 70 -9.54 8.74 15.26
CA GLU A 70 -9.42 9.43 13.96
C GLU A 70 -9.76 8.52 12.77
N VAL A 71 -10.40 9.14 11.78
CA VAL A 71 -10.91 8.63 10.50
C VAL A 71 -10.25 7.31 10.06
N PRO A 72 -11.05 6.27 9.69
CA PRO A 72 -10.49 5.00 9.28
C PRO A 72 -9.58 5.20 8.05
N ILE A 73 -8.29 4.95 8.24
CA ILE A 73 -7.27 5.04 7.19
C ILE A 73 -7.58 4.06 6.05
N PHE A 74 -8.34 2.98 6.30
CA PHE A 74 -8.86 2.12 5.25
C PHE A 74 -10.39 2.23 5.09
N PRO A 75 -10.91 2.17 3.86
CA PRO A 75 -10.17 2.01 2.61
C PRO A 75 -9.36 3.26 2.21
N CYS A 76 -8.13 3.07 1.73
CA CYS A 76 -7.31 4.14 1.14
C CYS A 76 -6.71 3.71 -0.19
N ARG A 77 -6.36 4.71 -1.01
CA ARG A 77 -5.57 4.49 -2.21
C ARG A 77 -4.10 4.61 -1.87
N ILE A 78 -3.32 3.64 -2.29
CA ILE A 78 -1.87 3.68 -2.20
C ILE A 78 -1.32 3.65 -3.62
N GLU A 79 -0.41 4.56 -3.92
CA GLU A 79 0.40 4.47 -5.13
C GLU A 79 1.65 3.63 -4.84
N PHE A 80 1.88 2.63 -5.67
CA PHE A 80 3.09 1.81 -5.69
C PHE A 80 3.88 2.06 -6.96
N GLY A 81 5.17 2.38 -6.85
CA GLY A 81 6.00 2.60 -8.02
C GLY A 81 7.44 2.22 -7.77
N VAL A 82 8.27 2.38 -8.80
CA VAL A 82 9.73 2.26 -8.68
C VAL A 82 10.33 3.63 -9.00
N ARG A 83 11.07 4.20 -8.06
CA ARG A 83 11.78 5.47 -8.20
C ARG A 83 13.25 5.25 -7.88
N ASP A 84 14.13 5.64 -8.80
CA ASP A 84 15.59 5.45 -8.67
C ASP A 84 16.00 3.98 -8.40
N GLY A 85 15.25 3.00 -8.94
CA GLY A 85 15.48 1.58 -8.69
C GLY A 85 14.96 1.06 -7.34
N HIS A 86 14.36 1.93 -6.53
CA HIS A 86 13.75 1.59 -5.26
C HIS A 86 12.23 1.57 -5.36
N MET A 87 11.62 0.48 -4.91
CA MET A 87 10.16 0.40 -4.83
C MET A 87 9.68 1.32 -3.69
N TYR A 88 8.65 2.12 -3.98
CA TYR A 88 8.02 3.00 -3.01
C TYR A 88 6.53 2.72 -2.91
N ALA A 89 5.95 3.09 -1.78
CA ALA A 89 4.53 3.05 -1.53
C ALA A 89 4.12 4.34 -0.80
N ARG A 90 3.13 5.06 -1.31
CA ARG A 90 2.60 6.27 -0.66
C ARG A 90 1.09 6.26 -0.57
N PRO A 91 0.49 6.57 0.59
CA PRO A 91 -0.94 6.82 0.68
C PRO A 91 -1.28 8.10 -0.07
N LEU A 92 -2.27 8.02 -0.96
CA LEU A 92 -2.89 9.18 -1.58
C LEU A 92 -3.98 9.67 -0.64
N SER A 93 -3.91 10.95 -0.31
CA SER A 93 -4.96 11.62 0.47
C SER A 93 -6.24 11.66 -0.37
N PRO A 94 -7.44 11.57 0.24
CA PRO A 94 -8.71 11.70 -0.51
C PRO A 94 -8.84 13.04 -1.24
N ALA A 95 -8.03 14.04 -0.87
CA ALA A 95 -7.93 15.35 -1.52
C ALA A 95 -7.04 15.38 -2.78
N GLU A 96 -6.20 14.38 -3.03
CA GLU A 96 -5.31 14.34 -4.22
C GLU A 96 -6.04 13.87 -5.50
N ASN A 97 -7.37 13.92 -5.51
CA ASN A 97 -8.21 13.48 -6.61
C ASN A 97 -9.00 14.65 -7.26
N HIS A 98 -8.45 15.87 -7.25
CA HIS A 98 -9.12 17.07 -7.78
C HIS A 98 -8.35 17.85 -8.86
N ASP A 99 -7.42 17.23 -9.60
CA ASP A 99 -6.80 17.93 -10.75
C ASP A 99 -6.61 16.97 -11.93
N ALA A 100 -7.74 16.64 -12.56
CA ALA A 100 -7.81 16.17 -13.94
C ALA A 100 -9.23 16.41 -14.48
N GLN A 101 -9.65 17.69 -14.56
CA GLN A 101 -10.68 18.14 -15.49
C GLN A 101 -10.26 19.45 -16.15
#